data_AF-A0A7W0L5X9-F1
#
_entry.id   AF-A0A7W0L5X9-F1
#
_cell.length_a   1.000
_cell.length_b   1.000
_cell.length_c   1.000
_cell.angle_alpha   90.00
_cell.angle_beta   90.00
_cell.angle_gamma   90.00
#
_symmetry.space_group_name_H-M   'P 1'
#
loop_
_entity.id
_entity.type
_entity.pdbx_description
1 polymer ?
#
loop_
_entity_poly.entity_id
_entity_poly.type
_entity_poly.pdbx_seq_one_letter_code
_entity_poly.pdbx_strand_id
1 'polypeptide(L)' 'MTVVNFRTDERSDRALAELTADGATVSEAIRQALVDAVRLRRREQMRRESREVSEDPREVAESKAVLREMEALRAW' A
#
# COMPACT_ATOMS: atom_id res chain seq x y z
N MET A 1 4.45 -11.04 25.29
CA MET A 1 3.20 -10.39 24.88
C MET A 1 3.23 -8.96 25.39
N THR A 2 3.28 -7.96 24.51
CA THR A 2 3.35 -6.55 24.91
C THR A 2 1.95 -6.00 25.10
N VAL A 3 1.70 -5.34 26.23
CA VAL A 3 0.42 -4.69 26.52
C VAL A 3 0.52 -3.21 26.17
N VAL A 4 -0.47 -2.70 25.44
CA VAL A 4 -0.54 -1.30 25.04
C VAL A 4 -1.81 -0.70 25.62
N ASN A 5 -1.68 0.41 26.34
CA ASN A 5 -2.83 1.23 26.73
C ASN A 5 -3.17 2.17 25.57
N PHE A 6 -4.39 2.06 25.07
CA PHE A 6 -4.89 2.86 23.95
C PHE A 6 -5.94 3.84 24.47
N ARG A 7 -5.64 5.13 24.39
CA ARG A 7 -6.63 6.18 24.65
C ARG A 7 -7.37 6.46 23.36
N THR A 8 -8.69 6.31 23.40
CA THR A 8 -9.56 6.57 22.27
C THR A 8 -10.04 8.02 22.26
N ASP A 9 -10.34 8.51 21.07
CA ASP A 9 -11.17 9.68 20.83
C ASP A 9 -12.53 9.23 20.25
N GLU A 10 -13.47 10.15 20.11
CA GLU A 10 -14.82 9.85 19.59
C GLU A 10 -14.82 9.18 18.20
N ARG A 11 -13.80 9.44 17.39
CA ARG A 11 -13.66 8.81 16.07
C ARG A 11 -13.22 7.36 16.23
N SER A 12 -12.26 7.12 17.11
CA SER A 12 -11.73 5.81 17.44
C SER A 12 -12.81 4.94 18.09
N ASP A 13 -13.62 5.50 18.98
CA ASP A 13 -14.74 4.79 19.61
C ASP A 13 -15.77 4.32 18.59
N ARG A 14 -16.15 5.19 17.64
CA ARG A 14 -17.06 4.81 16.54
C ARG A 14 -16.48 3.73 15.65
N ALA A 15 -15.20 3.85 15.27
CA ALA A 15 -14.54 2.85 14.46
C ALA A 15 -14.45 1.49 15.19
N LEU A 16 -14.17 1.49 16.50
CA LEU A 16 -14.17 0.28 17.30
C LEU A 16 -15.57 -0.33 17.40
N ALA A 17 -16.62 0.47 17.58
CA ALA A 17 -17.99 -0.01 17.58
C ALA A 17 -18.36 -0.70 16.27
N GLU A 18 -17.97 -0.11 15.14
CA GLU A 18 -18.18 -0.71 13.81
C GLU A 18 -17.38 -2.01 13.63
N LEU A 19 -16.09 -2.01 13.97
CA LEU A 19 -15.21 -3.18 13.82
C LEU A 19 -15.56 -4.34 14.77
N THR A 20 -16.30 -4.07 15.84
CA THR A 20 -16.74 -5.07 16.82
C THR A 20 -18.21 -5.44 16.69
N ALA A 21 -18.94 -4.84 15.74
CA ALA A 21 -20.38 -5.06 15.54
C ALA A 21 -20.73 -6.54 15.31
N ASP A 22 -19.82 -7.28 14.67
CA ASP A 22 -19.98 -8.71 14.36
C ASP A 22 -19.58 -9.64 15.53
N GLY A 23 -19.37 -9.08 16.73
CA GLY A 23 -19.02 -9.83 17.95
C GLY A 23 -17.52 -10.06 18.15
N ALA A 24 -16.66 -9.45 17.33
CA ALA A 24 -15.22 -9.49 17.51
C ALA A 24 -14.78 -8.74 18.79
N THR A 25 -13.73 -9.20 19.45
CA THR A 25 -13.18 -8.48 20.61
C THR A 25 -12.45 -7.20 20.17
N VAL A 26 -12.46 -6.18 21.02
CA VAL A 26 -11.71 -4.92 20.77
C VAL A 26 -10.24 -5.17 20.46
N SER A 27 -9.59 -6.09 21.19
CA SER A 27 -8.18 -6.40 20.93
C SER A 27 -7.95 -7.09 19.58
N GLU A 28 -8.91 -7.89 19.12
CA GLU A 28 -8.85 -8.52 17.80
C GLU A 28 -9.07 -7.50 16.69
N ALA A 29 -10.07 -6.63 16.84
CA ALA A 29 -10.31 -5.51 15.95
C ALA A 29 -9.07 -4.61 15.82
N ILE A 30 -8.43 -4.24 16.94
CA ILE A 30 -7.21 -3.40 16.93
C ILE A 30 -6.04 -4.12 16.24
N ARG A 31 -5.83 -5.42 16.52
CA ARG A 31 -4.77 -6.19 15.85
C ARG A 31 -4.98 -6.23 14.34
N GLN A 32 -6.20 -6.54 13.91
CA GLN A 32 -6.54 -6.64 12.50
C GLN A 32 -6.39 -5.28 11.80
N ALA A 33 -6.92 -4.21 12.40
CA ALA A 33 -6.79 -2.85 11.89
C ALA A 33 -5.32 -2.41 11.73
N LEU A 34 -4.44 -2.78 12.68
CA LEU A 34 -3.02 -2.46 12.59
C LEU A 34 -2.34 -3.17 11.42
N VAL A 35 -2.64 -4.46 11.22
CA VAL A 35 -2.12 -5.24 10.09
C VAL A 35 -2.60 -4.64 8.76
N ASP A 36 -3.87 -4.28 8.68
CA ASP A 36 -4.46 -3.72 7.47
C ASP A 36 -3.95 -2.32 7.16
N ALA A 37 -3.70 -1.49 8.17
CA ALA A 37 -3.05 -0.19 8.02
C ALA A 37 -1.64 -0.32 7.45
N VAL A 38 -0.84 -1.28 7.93
CA VAL A 38 0.50 -1.55 7.38
C VAL A 38 0.41 -2.01 5.93
N ARG A 39 -0.53 -2.91 5.60
CA ARG A 39 -0.76 -3.38 4.23
C ARG A 39 -1.18 -2.24 3.31
N LEU A 40 -2.06 -1.36 3.76
CA LEU A 40 -2.51 -0.19 2.99
C LEU A 40 -1.32 0.73 2.70
N ARG A 41 -0.54 1.07 3.73
CA ARG A 41 0.66 1.91 3.58
C ARG A 41 1.67 1.32 2.60
N ARG A 42 1.90 0.00 2.63
CA ARG A 42 2.79 -0.67 1.67
C ARG A 42 2.27 -0.58 0.24
N ARG A 43 0.96 -0.75 0.02
CA ARG A 43 0.36 -0.60 -1.31
C ARG A 43 0.49 0.83 -1.84
N GLU A 44 0.29 1.82 -0.98
CA GLU A 44 0.45 3.23 -1.35
C GLU A 44 1.91 3.56 -1.67
N GLN A 45 2.85 3.00 -0.90
CA GLN A 45 4.28 3.13 -1.15
C GLN A 45 4.66 2.56 -2.53
N MET A 46 4.27 1.32 -2.84
CA MET A 46 4.54 0.70 -4.15
C MET A 46 3.90 1.50 -5.29
N ARG A 47 2.70 2.05 -5.10
CA ARG A 47 2.06 2.93 -6.11
C ARG A 47 2.82 4.23 -6.31
N ARG A 48 3.42 4.78 -5.26
CA ARG A 48 4.23 5.99 -5.37
C ARG A 48 5.54 5.69 -6.09
N GLU A 49 6.26 4.65 -5.67
CA GLU A 49 7.49 4.21 -6.33
C GLU A 49 7.27 3.86 -7.80
N SER A 50 6.18 3.17 -8.13
CA SER A 50 5.85 2.86 -9.53
C SER A 50 5.58 4.12 -10.37
N ARG A 51 4.98 5.16 -9.78
CA ARG A 51 4.82 6.45 -10.47
C ARG A 51 6.16 7.15 -10.65
N GLU A 52 6.97 7.20 -9.61
CA GLU A 52 8.32 7.79 -9.65
C GLU A 52 9.18 7.13 -10.74
N VAL A 53 9.14 5.79 -10.87
CA VAL A 53 9.86 5.06 -11.93
C VAL A 53 9.25 5.32 -13.31
N SER A 54 7.91 5.32 -13.44
CA SER A 54 7.25 5.57 -14.74
C SER A 54 7.44 6.99 -15.26
N GLU A 55 7.69 7.95 -14.36
CA GLU A 55 7.91 9.36 -14.69
C GLU A 55 9.40 9.70 -14.85
N ASP A 56 10.32 8.75 -14.62
CA ASP A 56 11.76 8.96 -14.83
C ASP A 56 12.07 9.11 -16.33
N PRO A 57 12.52 10.29 -16.80
CA PRO A 57 12.83 10.51 -18.22
C PRO A 57 13.92 9.60 -18.77
N ARG A 58 14.82 9.09 -17.91
CA ARG A 58 15.90 8.18 -18.31
C ARG A 58 15.35 6.79 -18.64
N GLU A 59 14.48 6.27 -17.78
CA GLU A 59 13.81 4.98 -17.97
C GLU A 59 12.95 4.99 -19.25
N VAL A 60 12.26 6.11 -19.51
CA VAL A 60 11.49 6.30 -20.76
C VAL A 60 12.39 6.35 -21.99
N ALA A 61 13.54 7.04 -21.90
CA ALA A 61 14.49 7.13 -23.01
C ALA A 61 15.15 5.78 -23.32
N GLU A 62 15.51 5.03 -22.28
CA GLU A 62 16.09 3.69 -22.39
C GLU A 62 15.08 2.69 -22.97
N SER A 63 13.85 2.67 -22.45
CA SER A 63 12.78 1.81 -22.99
C SER A 63 12.52 2.07 -24.49
N LYS A 64 12.57 3.34 -24.91
CA LYS A 64 12.46 3.73 -26.34
C LYS A 64 13.68 3.32 -27.16
N ALA A 65 14.88 3.31 -26.58
CA ALA A 65 16.08 2.85 -27.26
C ALA A 65 16.02 1.32 -27.49
N VAL A 66 15.68 0.56 -26.45
CA VAL A 66 15.52 -0.90 -26.53
C VAL A 66 14.43 -1.29 -27.53
N LEU A 67 13.26 -0.63 -27.51
CA LEU A 67 12.20 -0.91 -28.48
C LEU A 67 12.65 -0.70 -29.92
N ARG A 68 13.40 0.38 -30.20
CA ARG A 68 13.96 0.64 -31.53
C ARG A 68 14.96 -0.44 -31.96
N GLU A 69 15.79 -0.91 -31.04
CA GLU A 69 16.76 -1.97 -31.31
C GLU A 69 16.05 -3.31 -31.58
N MET A 70 15.02 -3.65 -30.80
CA MET A 70 14.21 -4.85 -31.00
C MET A 70 13.41 -4.81 -32.31
N GLU A 71 12.92 -3.63 -32.72
CA GLU A 71 12.24 -3.44 -34.00
C GLU A 71 13.19 -3.64 -35.19
N ALA A 72 14.43 -3.14 -35.08
CA ALA A 72 15.46 -3.36 -36.10
C ALA A 72 15.80 -4.86 -36.27
N LEU A 73 15.79 -5.63 -35.17
CA LEU A 73 15.99 -7.08 -35.21
C LEU A 73 14.79 -7.85 -35.77
N ARG A 74 13.56 -7.33 -35.63
CA ARG A 74 12.33 -7.95 -36.16
C ARG A 74 12.14 -7.72 -37.67
N ALA A 75 12.73 -6.66 -38.20
CA ALA A 75 12.64 -6.30 -39.62
C ALA A 75 13.57 -7.12 -40.54
N TRP A 76 14.29 -8.10 -39.98
CA TRP A 76 15.19 -9.03 -40.66
C TRP A 76 14.59 -10.43 -40.69
#